data_AF-A0A949EQH7-F1
#
_entry.id   AF-A0A949EQH7-F1
#
_cell.length_a   1.000
_cell.length_b   1.000
_cell.length_c   1.000
_cell.angle_alpha   90.00
_cell.angle_beta   90.00
_cell.angle_gamma   90.00
#
_symmetry.space_group_name_H-M   'P 1'
#
loop_
_entity.id
_entity.type
_entity.pdbx_description
1 polymer ?
#
loop_
_entity_poly.entity_id
_entity_poly.type
_entity_poly.pdbx_seq_one_letter_code
_entity_poly.pdbx_strand_id
1 'polypeptide(L)'
;MKLAVITNPALPSGSSVQTASGFANYVSIALRTMYIIGGVAMTVILVYGGLMYITSVGDDKALSKAKKIMTDAIIGIIILASTIPIAKILESIFGLNIFNISFPAFSDFIGVGGT
;
A
#
# COMPACT_ATOMS: atom_id res chain seq x y z
N MET A 1 46.34 26.28 6.56
CA MET A 1 46.27 25.39 5.39
C MET A 1 44.88 24.77 5.37
N LYS A 2 44.00 25.25 4.48
CA LYS A 2 42.61 24.79 4.37
C LYS A 2 42.59 23.64 3.37
N LEU A 3 42.22 22.44 3.79
CA LEU A 3 42.09 21.29 2.89
C LEU A 3 40.91 21.56 1.96
N ALA A 4 41.17 21.61 0.66
CA ALA A 4 40.12 21.55 -0.34
C ALA A 4 39.62 20.10 -0.37
N VAL A 5 38.38 19.87 0.07
CA VAL A 5 37.65 18.65 -0.27
C VAL A 5 37.51 18.64 -1.79
N ILE A 6 38.07 17.61 -2.44
CA ILE A 6 37.75 17.29 -3.84
C ILE A 6 36.32 16.74 -3.80
N THR A 7 35.36 17.64 -3.85
CA THR A 7 33.95 17.32 -4.10
C THR A 7 33.87 16.97 -5.58
N ASN A 8 33.92 15.67 -5.86
CA ASN A 8 33.62 15.13 -7.16
C ASN A 8 32.11 15.30 -7.39
N PRO A 9 31.66 16.18 -8.31
CA PRO A 9 30.24 16.46 -8.53
C PRO A 9 29.46 15.26 -9.10
N ALA A 10 30.16 14.21 -9.57
CA ALA A 10 29.55 12.96 -10.00
C ALA A 10 28.96 12.13 -8.84
N LEU A 11 29.24 12.52 -7.59
CA LEU A 11 28.65 11.94 -6.41
C LEU A 11 27.81 13.02 -5.73
N PRO A 12 26.48 12.98 -5.87
CA PRO A 12 25.60 13.83 -5.08
C PRO A 12 25.97 13.60 -3.61
N SER A 13 26.51 14.63 -2.97
CA SER A 13 26.74 14.62 -1.53
C SER A 13 25.35 14.68 -0.88
N GLY A 14 24.73 13.51 -0.73
CA GLY A 14 23.31 13.33 -0.41
C GLY A 14 22.69 12.06 -1.02
N SER A 15 23.34 11.42 -1.99
CA SER A 15 22.97 10.10 -2.50
C SER A 15 24.05 9.10 -2.05
N SER A 16 23.81 8.05 -1.28
CA SER A 16 22.57 7.37 -1.03
C SER A 16 22.88 6.03 -0.36
N VAL A 17 22.33 5.76 0.83
CA VAL A 17 21.78 4.40 1.04
C VAL A 17 20.39 4.39 0.37
N GLN A 18 20.36 4.66 -0.94
CA GLN A 18 19.17 4.56 -1.81
C GLN A 18 19.07 3.17 -2.40
N THR A 19 20.03 2.27 -2.18
CA THR A 19 19.80 0.85 -2.49
C THR A 19 18.76 0.26 -1.53
N ALA A 20 18.79 0.65 -0.24
CA ALA A 20 17.72 0.30 0.71
C ALA A 20 16.47 1.16 0.50
N SER A 21 16.59 2.48 0.28
CA SER A 21 15.43 3.35 0.05
C SER A 21 14.71 3.08 -1.28
N GLY A 22 15.42 2.72 -2.35
CA GLY A 22 14.84 2.39 -3.65
C GLY A 22 14.02 1.10 -3.60
N PHE A 23 14.61 0.01 -3.09
CA PHE A 23 13.87 -1.23 -2.84
C PHE A 23 12.70 -1.00 -1.87
N ALA A 24 12.93 -0.26 -0.79
CA ALA A 24 11.86 0.10 0.14
C ALA A 24 10.76 0.93 -0.53
N ASN A 25 11.07 1.85 -1.45
CA ASN A 25 10.08 2.70 -2.11
C ASN A 25 9.22 1.88 -3.07
N TYR A 26 9.82 0.98 -3.85
CA TYR A 26 9.07 0.03 -4.69
C TYR A 26 8.17 -0.89 -3.86
N VAL A 27 8.68 -1.42 -2.74
CA VAL A 27 7.90 -2.26 -1.83
C VAL A 27 6.77 -1.46 -1.18
N SER A 28 7.01 -0.21 -0.79
CA SER A 28 6.00 0.69 -0.20
C SER A 28 4.86 0.97 -1.20
N ILE A 29 5.21 1.28 -2.45
CA ILE A 29 4.24 1.50 -3.54
C ILE A 29 3.42 0.24 -3.85
N ALA A 30 4.08 -0.93 -3.88
CA ALA A 30 3.41 -2.20 -4.13
C ALA A 30 2.42 -2.53 -3.01
N LEU A 31 2.84 -2.39 -1.74
CA LEU A 31 1.98 -2.62 -0.59
C LEU A 31 0.79 -1.66 -0.56
N ARG A 32 0.98 -0.37 -0.82
CA ARG A 32 -0.13 0.60 -0.89
C ARG A 32 -1.13 0.26 -2.00
N THR A 33 -0.62 -0.12 -3.17
CA THR A 33 -1.47 -0.48 -4.31
C THR A 33 -2.28 -1.74 -4.00
N MET A 34 -1.65 -2.78 -3.43
CA MET A 34 -2.36 -3.97 -2.95
C MET A 34 -3.41 -3.64 -1.90
N TYR A 35 -3.11 -2.71 -0.97
CA TYR A 35 -4.05 -2.32 0.08
C TYR A 35 -5.30 -1.63 -0.49
N ILE A 36 -5.13 -0.73 -1.46
CA ILE A 36 -6.25 -0.08 -2.15
C ILE A 36 -7.09 -1.10 -2.92
N ILE A 37 -6.45 -2.00 -3.66
CA ILE A 37 -7.12 -3.07 -4.41
C ILE A 37 -7.89 -3.99 -3.45
N GLY A 38 -7.28 -4.36 -2.33
CA GLY A 38 -7.89 -5.16 -1.27
C GLY A 38 -9.15 -4.50 -0.71
N GLY A 39 -9.08 -3.19 -0.41
CA GLY A 39 -10.23 -2.42 0.04
C GLY A 39 -11.40 -2.42 -0.95
N VAL A 40 -11.11 -2.16 -2.23
CA VAL A 40 -12.13 -2.16 -3.29
C VAL A 40 -12.74 -3.54 -3.48
N ALA A 41 -11.91 -4.59 -3.52
CA ALA A 41 -12.38 -5.98 -3.68
C ALA A 41 -13.31 -6.40 -2.53
N MET A 42 -12.98 -6.00 -1.30
CA MET A 42 -13.80 -6.24 -0.11
C MET A 42 -15.20 -5.68 -0.27
N THR A 43 -15.31 -4.43 -0.73
CA THR A 43 -16.60 -3.75 -0.96
C THR A 43 -17.43 -4.46 -2.02
N VAL A 44 -16.81 -4.89 -3.13
CA VAL A 44 -17.51 -5.61 -4.21
C VAL A 44 -18.06 -6.95 -3.72
N ILE A 45 -17.26 -7.71 -2.97
CA ILE A 45 -17.69 -9.01 -2.42
C ILE A 45 -18.81 -8.81 -1.39
N LEU A 46 -18.77 -7.75 -0.58
CA LEU A 46 -19.81 -7.43 0.38
C LEU A 46 -21.15 -7.14 -0.31
N VAL A 47 -21.13 -6.34 -1.37
CA VAL A 47 -22.33 -6.02 -2.18
C VAL A 47 -22.86 -7.29 -2.85
N TYR A 48 -21.99 -8.09 -3.48
CA TYR A 48 -22.39 -9.33 -4.14
C TYR A 48 -22.96 -10.36 -3.14
N GLY A 49 -22.32 -10.53 -1.99
CA GLY A 49 -22.78 -11.41 -0.91
C GLY A 49 -24.11 -10.95 -0.30
N GLY A 50 -24.30 -9.62 -0.17
CA GLY A 50 -25.56 -9.02 0.29
C GLY A 50 -26.71 -9.26 -0.68
N LEU A 51 -26.48 -9.03 -1.98
CA LEU A 51 -27.48 -9.33 -3.02
C LEU A 51 -27.83 -10.82 -3.04
N MET A 52 -26.83 -11.69 -2.99
CA MET A 52 -27.05 -13.14 -2.97
C MET A 52 -27.83 -13.58 -1.73
N TYR A 53 -27.60 -12.97 -0.56
CA TYR A 53 -28.35 -13.27 0.65
C TYR A 53 -29.85 -12.95 0.51
N ILE A 54 -30.17 -11.80 -0.09
CA ILE A 54 -31.56 -11.36 -0.32
C ILE A 54 -32.25 -12.25 -1.37
N THR A 55 -31.55 -12.66 -2.44
CA THR A 55 -32.14 -13.49 -3.50
C THR A 55 -32.25 -14.97 -3.15
N SER A 56 -31.58 -15.44 -2.10
CA SER A 56 -31.55 -16.86 -1.69
C SER A 56 -32.73 -17.28 -0.79
N VAL A 57 -33.76 -16.43 -0.67
CA VAL A 57 -34.95 -16.70 0.14
C VAL A 57 -35.71 -17.87 -0.48
N GLY A 58 -35.67 -19.03 0.17
CA GLY A 58 -36.37 -20.26 -0.24
C GLY A 58 -35.46 -21.45 -0.59
N ASP A 59 -34.14 -21.29 -0.66
CA ASP A 59 -33.17 -22.38 -0.83
C ASP A 59 -32.10 -22.34 0.28
N ASP A 60 -32.14 -23.33 1.18
CA ASP A 60 -31.21 -23.46 2.30
C ASP A 60 -29.74 -23.56 1.87
N LYS A 61 -29.46 -24.15 0.69
CA LYS A 61 -28.08 -24.24 0.18
C LYS A 61 -27.56 -22.88 -0.23
N ALA A 62 -28.37 -22.10 -0.93
CA ALA A 62 -28.03 -20.75 -1.35
C ALA A 62 -27.88 -19.81 -0.13
N LEU A 63 -28.74 -19.97 0.88
CA LEU A 63 -28.66 -19.23 2.13
C LEU A 63 -27.37 -19.52 2.91
N SER A 64 -27.00 -20.80 3.03
CA SER A 64 -25.75 -21.22 3.69
C SER A 64 -24.52 -20.66 2.97
N LYS A 65 -24.53 -20.68 1.63
CA LYS A 65 -23.44 -20.11 0.82
C LYS A 65 -23.33 -18.59 0.98
N ALA A 66 -24.46 -17.87 1.00
CA ALA A 66 -24.48 -16.43 1.22
C ALA A 66 -23.94 -16.05 2.61
N LYS A 67 -24.30 -16.81 3.65
CA LYS A 67 -23.74 -16.63 5.00
C LYS A 67 -22.23 -16.81 5.02
N LYS A 68 -21.70 -17.82 4.33
CA LYS A 68 -20.25 -18.03 4.24
C LYS A 68 -19.56 -16.84 3.57
N ILE A 69 -20.10 -16.35 2.46
CA ILE A 69 -19.56 -15.18 1.74
C ILE A 69 -19.58 -13.94 2.64
N MET A 70 -20.65 -13.73 3.41
CA MET A 70 -20.72 -12.61 4.37
C MET A 70 -19.66 -12.72 5.46
N THR A 71 -19.46 -13.92 6.04
CA THR A 71 -18.41 -14.13 7.04
C THR A 71 -17.01 -13.89 6.46
N ASP A 72 -16.73 -14.39 5.25
CA ASP A 72 -15.47 -14.17 4.56
C ASP A 72 -15.24 -12.67 4.27
N ALA A 73 -16.30 -11.94 3.88
CA ALA A 73 -16.26 -10.50 3.68
C ALA A 73 -15.97 -9.72 4.97
N ILE A 74 -16.56 -10.14 6.10
CA ILE A 74 -16.29 -9.52 7.41
C ILE A 74 -14.84 -9.76 7.83
N ILE A 75 -14.33 -10.97 7.65
CA ILE A 75 -12.96 -11.34 8.00
C ILE A 75 -11.94 -10.47 7.25
N GLY A 76 -12.09 -10.30 5.93
CA GLY A 76 -11.12 -9.48 5.22
C GLY A 76 -11.24 -7.97 5.50
N ILE A 77 -12.40 -7.45 5.91
CA ILE A 77 -12.50 -6.08 6.45
C ILE A 77 -11.68 -5.96 7.74
N ILE A 78 -11.74 -6.95 8.62
CA ILE A 78 -10.96 -6.98 9.86
C ILE A 78 -9.45 -7.05 9.56
N ILE A 79 -9.04 -7.82 8.55
CA ILE A 79 -7.64 -7.91 8.11
C ILE A 79 -7.15 -6.56 7.59
N LEU A 80 -7.94 -5.88 6.75
CA LEU A 80 -7.62 -4.53 6.28
C LEU A 80 -7.51 -3.58 7.47
N ALA A 81 -8.52 -3.52 8.35
CA ALA A 81 -8.49 -2.65 9.53
C ALA A 81 -7.24 -2.89 10.41
N SER A 82 -6.78 -4.13 10.51
CA SER A 82 -5.56 -4.52 11.25
C SER A 82 -4.26 -4.06 10.59
N THR A 83 -4.27 -3.74 9.29
CA THR A 83 -3.05 -3.32 8.57
C THR A 83 -2.57 -1.94 9.02
N ILE A 84 -3.47 -1.04 9.42
CA ILE A 84 -3.11 0.32 9.88
C ILE A 84 -2.18 0.29 11.11
N PRO A 85 -2.50 -0.40 12.22
CA PRO A 85 -1.60 -0.47 13.37
C PRO A 85 -0.32 -1.26 13.07
N ILE A 86 -0.40 -2.33 12.27
CA ILE A 86 0.77 -3.12 11.85
C ILE A 86 1.75 -2.25 11.06
N ALA A 87 1.23 -1.44 10.13
CA ALA A 87 2.02 -0.49 9.35
C ALA A 87 2.73 0.54 10.23
N LYS A 88 2.05 1.10 11.23
CA LYS A 88 2.67 2.06 12.16
C LYS A 88 3.83 1.46 12.96
N ILE A 89 3.71 0.18 13.34
CA ILE A 89 4.79 -0.53 14.04
C ILE A 89 5.96 -0.76 13.08
N LEU A 90 5.69 -1.11 11.82
CA LEU A 90 6.72 -1.25 10.78
C LEU A 90 7.42 0.08 10.49
N GLU A 91 6.70 1.19 10.44
CA GLU A 91 7.29 2.55 10.30
C GLU A 91 8.27 2.84 11.45
N SER A 92 7.89 2.49 12.69
CA SER A 92 8.72 2.71 13.88
C SER A 92 9.96 1.81 13.93
N ILE A 93 9.92 0.60 13.37
CA ILE A 93 11.04 -0.35 13.39
C ILE A 93 11.99 -0.10 12.22
N PHE A 94 11.47 0.20 11.04
CA PHE A 94 12.27 0.39 9.82
C PHE A 94 12.68 1.85 9.58
N GLY A 95 12.13 2.82 10.33
CA GLY A 95 12.46 4.24 10.19
C GLY A 95 12.04 4.85 8.85
N LEU A 96 11.18 4.15 8.10
CA LEU A 96 10.71 4.50 6.77
C LEU A 96 9.22 4.81 6.84
N ASN A 97 8.82 6.00 6.41
CA ASN A 97 7.42 6.40 6.29
C ASN A 97 6.81 5.76 5.03
N ILE A 98 6.40 4.51 5.16
CA ILE A 98 5.83 3.67 4.08
C ILE A 98 4.54 4.29 3.50
N PHE A 99 3.89 5.18 4.26
CA PHE A 99 2.70 5.91 3.85
C PHE A 99 2.95 7.33 3.28
N ASN A 100 4.18 7.88 3.32
CA ASN A 100 4.51 9.16 2.68
C ASN A 100 5.14 8.91 1.30
N ILE A 101 4.33 8.41 0.38
CA ILE A 101 4.77 8.15 -0.99
C ILE A 101 4.58 9.43 -1.79
N SER A 102 5.68 10.13 -2.05
CA SER A 102 5.75 11.16 -3.09
C SER A 102 6.10 10.47 -4.41
N PHE A 103 5.18 10.53 -5.37
CA PHE A 103 5.45 10.06 -6.72
C PHE A 103 6.31 11.11 -7.43
N PRO A 104 7.51 10.76 -7.93
CA PRO A 104 8.29 11.69 -8.74
C PRO A 104 7.47 12.05 -9.97
N ALA A 105 7.33 13.36 -10.21
CA ALA A 105 6.62 13.85 -11.38
C ALA A 105 7.47 13.56 -12.62
N PHE A 106 6.83 13.44 -13.79
CA PHE A 106 7.55 13.21 -15.06
C PHE A 106 8.65 14.27 -15.31
N SER A 107 8.55 15.45 -14.72
CA SER A 107 9.56 16.52 -14.70
C SER A 107 10.92 16.09 -14.15
N ASP A 108 10.93 15.21 -13.15
CA ASP A 108 12.14 14.76 -12.45
C ASP A 108 13.02 13.87 -13.35
N PHE A 109 12.43 13.27 -14.38
CA PHE A 109 13.10 12.38 -15.33
C PHE A 109 13.55 13.09 -16.61
N ILE A 110 12.97 14.25 -16.93
CA ILE A 110 13.34 15.06 -18.09
C ILE A 110 14.27 16.22 -17.73
N GLY A 111 14.70 16.31 -16.47
CA GLY A 111 15.67 17.32 -16.00
C GLY A 111 15.11 18.75 -16.00
N VAL A 112 13.79 18.92 -16.12
CA VAL A 112 13.13 20.23 -16.01
C VAL A 112 12.71 20.40 -14.56
N GLY A 113 13.64 20.91 -13.74
CA GLY A 113 13.41 21.19 -12.33
C GLY A 113 12.31 22.24 -12.15
N GLY A 114 11.11 21.78 -11.80
CA GLY A 114 10.11 22.61 -11.14
C GLY A 114 10.41 22.64 -9.64
N THR A 115 10.28 23.83 -9.05
CA THR A 115 10.37 24.16 -7.61
C THR A 115 9.96 23.05 -6.65
#